data_AF-A0A524CJT8-F1
#
_entry.id   AF-A0A524CJT8-F1
#
_cell.length_a   1.000
_cell.length_b   1.000
_cell.length_c   1.000
_cell.angle_alpha   90.00
_cell.angle_beta   90.00
_cell.angle_gamma   90.00
#
_symmetry.space_group_name_H-M   'P 1'
#
loop_
_entity.id
_entity.type
_entity.pdbx_description
1 polymer ?
#
loop_
_entity_poly.entity_id
_entity_poly.type
_entity_poly.pdbx_seq_one_letter_code
_entity_poly.pdbx_strand_id
1 'polypeptide(L)'
;MSEKQEENPEISKIKDFMKDERFDDVVNIIALYLGDATDENYLDSLEDVIETLMALHGGRTVLRFLIERLIIDIPSLLENLSKRDSVLRYSFLLLLKSMCENECDLFLPYSEDLLNSEDPNVREAVLQMLVFIAGGEISFEDESLIKAITESLSDEKDFVVKKAIQALIAIGKDKPSLVTKIISNYVKEYPDNEELKEAGDSVLKSIVSIEGIEEIVEEEEEEDLEEEEVEISEKALELKKKKLEIQKKKLELEEKEKQLEEQFVHEKEKALKLKEDLIEQEGEKPSKKKEIELPKKIKKIIKKEESDILDKELELKKKDLEIKKKKLELELREKEIEQKAIEKKEEALRIKEELIEKENELSRVELELQEKKIKQKEKQLLEEELERAEDFFEEENKEDKKNNRTND
;
A
#
# COMPACT_ATOMS: atom_id res chain seq x y z
N MET A 1 -8.59 -35.72 52.72
CA MET A 1 -7.13 -35.92 52.78
C MET A 1 -6.63 -35.71 51.37
N SER A 2 -5.85 -34.66 51.12
CA SER A 2 -5.36 -34.38 49.77
C SER A 2 -4.22 -35.34 49.47
N GLU A 3 -4.33 -36.06 48.36
CA GLU A 3 -3.18 -36.73 47.75
C GLU A 3 -2.14 -35.65 47.46
N LYS A 4 -0.96 -35.77 48.07
CA LYS A 4 0.20 -35.00 47.65
C LYS A 4 0.54 -35.51 46.26
N GLN A 5 0.30 -34.70 45.22
CA GLN A 5 0.90 -34.93 43.92
C GLN A 5 2.41 -35.10 44.14
N GLU A 6 2.94 -36.28 43.83
CA GLU A 6 4.39 -36.47 43.78
C GLU A 6 4.91 -35.52 42.71
N GLU A 7 5.74 -34.56 43.12
CA GLU A 7 6.34 -33.59 42.20
C GLU A 7 7.20 -34.35 41.18
N ASN A 8 6.89 -34.15 39.89
CA ASN A 8 7.60 -34.80 38.80
C ASN A 8 9.11 -34.52 38.89
N PRO A 9 9.97 -35.55 38.95
CA PRO A 9 11.39 -35.38 39.25
C PRO A 9 12.13 -34.59 38.16
N GLU A 10 11.67 -34.62 36.92
CA GLU A 10 12.22 -33.82 35.81
C GLU A 10 11.85 -32.34 35.98
N ILE A 11 10.61 -32.04 36.39
CA ILE A 11 10.15 -30.68 36.70
C ILE A 11 10.92 -30.10 37.89
N SER A 12 11.20 -30.90 38.93
CA SER A 12 12.04 -30.45 40.05
C SER A 12 13.46 -30.11 39.60
N LYS A 13 14.08 -30.92 38.71
CA LYS A 13 15.40 -30.63 38.15
C LYS A 13 15.41 -29.34 37.32
N ILE A 14 14.36 -29.10 36.52
CA ILE A 14 14.20 -27.86 35.75
C ILE A 14 14.20 -26.66 36.70
N LYS A 15 13.39 -26.71 37.77
CA LYS A 15 13.32 -25.63 38.78
C LYS A 15 14.68 -25.36 39.42
N ASP A 16 15.45 -26.39 39.74
CA ASP A 16 16.75 -26.22 40.39
C ASP A 16 17.81 -25.65 39.43
N PHE A 17 17.86 -26.11 38.18
CA PHE A 17 18.78 -25.55 37.19
C PHE A 17 18.41 -24.12 36.77
N MET A 18 17.12 -23.78 36.78
CA MET A 18 16.65 -22.41 36.57
C MET A 18 17.13 -21.46 37.67
N LYS A 19 17.12 -21.89 38.95
CA LYS A 19 17.65 -21.08 40.07
C LYS A 19 19.16 -20.84 39.97
N ASP A 20 19.88 -21.81 39.40
CA ASP A 20 21.32 -21.72 39.17
C ASP A 20 21.69 -20.99 37.86
N GLU A 21 20.70 -20.42 37.13
CA GLU A 21 20.86 -19.73 35.84
C GLU A 21 21.51 -20.62 34.74
N ARG A 22 21.35 -21.95 34.84
CA ARG A 22 21.93 -22.92 33.91
C ARG A 22 21.01 -23.20 32.72
N PHE A 23 20.71 -22.17 31.93
CA PHE A 23 19.66 -22.24 30.89
C PHE A 23 19.91 -23.31 29.82
N ASP A 24 21.14 -23.53 29.35
CA ASP A 24 21.43 -24.59 28.37
C ASP A 24 21.13 -26.00 28.94
N ASP A 25 21.42 -26.23 30.22
CA ASP A 25 21.12 -27.50 30.87
C ASP A 25 19.60 -27.68 31.05
N VAL A 26 18.87 -26.60 31.31
CA VAL A 26 17.40 -26.60 31.36
C VAL A 26 16.82 -26.98 30.01
N VAL A 27 17.27 -26.32 28.92
CA VAL A 27 16.82 -26.63 27.55
C VAL A 27 17.06 -28.10 27.21
N ASN A 28 18.23 -28.65 27.56
CA ASN A 28 18.56 -30.05 27.31
C ASN A 28 17.67 -31.02 28.12
N ILE A 29 17.40 -30.73 29.39
CA ILE A 29 16.50 -31.56 30.20
C ILE A 29 15.08 -31.52 29.66
N ILE A 30 14.58 -30.35 29.26
CA ILE A 30 13.24 -30.23 28.67
C ILE A 30 13.16 -30.99 27.36
N ALA A 31 14.17 -30.89 26.49
CA ALA A 31 14.21 -31.64 25.24
C ALA A 31 14.13 -33.15 25.47
N LEU A 32 14.84 -33.68 26.48
CA LEU A 32 14.75 -35.10 26.85
C LEU A 32 13.37 -35.44 27.42
N TYR A 33 12.85 -34.62 28.32
CA TYR A 33 11.56 -34.83 28.97
C TYR A 33 10.40 -34.86 27.96
N LEU A 34 10.38 -33.91 27.02
CA LEU A 34 9.40 -33.87 25.94
C LEU A 34 9.63 -34.96 24.89
N GLY A 35 10.89 -35.32 24.63
CA GLY A 35 11.25 -36.39 23.70
C GLY A 35 10.88 -37.79 24.18
N ASP A 36 10.80 -37.98 25.50
CA ASP A 36 10.35 -39.24 26.12
C ASP A 36 8.81 -39.33 26.24
N ALA A 37 8.08 -38.24 25.93
CA ALA A 37 6.63 -38.20 25.95
C ALA A 37 6.02 -38.97 24.75
N THR A 38 4.89 -39.62 24.99
CA THR A 38 4.04 -40.21 23.96
C THR A 38 3.07 -39.16 23.40
N ASP A 39 2.51 -39.41 22.22
CA ASP A 39 1.49 -38.52 21.64
C ASP A 39 0.31 -38.23 22.59
N GLU A 40 0.00 -39.15 23.50
CA GLU A 40 -1.10 -39.02 24.47
C GLU A 40 -0.77 -38.09 25.64
N ASN A 41 0.48 -38.06 26.11
CA ASN A 41 0.90 -37.25 27.27
C ASN A 41 1.84 -36.09 26.91
N TYR A 42 2.16 -35.90 25.62
CA TYR A 42 3.02 -34.82 25.15
C TYR A 42 2.49 -33.45 25.56
N LEU A 43 1.18 -33.19 25.36
CA LEU A 43 0.58 -31.92 25.72
C LEU A 43 0.54 -31.67 27.22
N ASP A 44 0.25 -32.70 28.02
CA ASP A 44 0.26 -32.59 29.49
C ASP A 44 1.71 -32.29 29.98
N SER A 45 2.70 -32.96 29.39
CA SER A 45 4.12 -32.73 29.70
C SER A 45 4.58 -31.33 29.27
N LEU A 46 4.08 -30.84 28.14
CA LEU A 46 4.37 -29.50 27.65
C LEU A 46 3.70 -28.41 28.48
N GLU A 47 2.47 -28.65 28.94
CA GLU A 47 1.75 -27.77 29.87
C GLU A 47 2.54 -27.61 31.17
N ASP A 48 2.96 -28.73 31.79
CA ASP A 48 3.80 -28.72 33.00
C ASP A 48 5.09 -27.90 32.81
N VAL A 49 5.74 -28.04 31.64
CA VAL A 49 6.96 -27.31 31.29
C VAL A 49 6.68 -25.82 31.15
N ILE A 50 5.66 -25.44 30.36
CA ILE A 50 5.34 -24.03 30.11
C ILE A 50 4.92 -23.36 31.42
N GLU A 51 4.03 -23.96 32.21
CA GLU A 51 3.63 -23.42 33.51
C GLU A 51 4.83 -23.23 34.44
N THR A 52 5.71 -24.24 34.50
CA THR A 52 6.93 -24.17 35.32
C THR A 52 7.85 -23.03 34.87
N LEU A 53 8.10 -22.90 33.56
CA LEU A 53 8.94 -21.84 33.03
C LEU A 53 8.32 -20.46 33.26
N MET A 54 7.03 -20.30 33.01
CA MET A 54 6.35 -19.00 33.16
C MET A 54 6.32 -18.52 34.62
N ALA A 55 6.43 -19.44 35.60
CA ALA A 55 6.53 -19.10 37.02
C ALA A 55 7.95 -18.71 37.48
N LEU A 56 8.98 -18.91 36.66
CA LEU A 56 10.39 -18.74 37.05
C LEU A 56 11.06 -17.56 36.34
N HIS A 57 11.98 -16.89 37.04
CA HIS A 57 12.81 -15.85 36.44
C HIS A 57 13.66 -16.44 35.30
N GLY A 58 13.68 -15.77 34.14
CA GLY A 58 14.37 -16.25 32.93
C GLY A 58 13.63 -17.33 32.15
N GLY A 59 12.44 -17.78 32.60
CA GLY A 59 11.72 -18.86 31.93
C GLY A 59 11.23 -18.53 30.52
N ARG A 60 10.86 -17.27 30.27
CA ARG A 60 10.55 -16.78 28.90
C ARG A 60 11.72 -16.98 27.94
N THR A 61 12.94 -16.65 28.37
CA THR A 61 14.16 -16.85 27.58
C THR A 61 14.40 -18.32 27.26
N VAL A 62 14.16 -19.22 28.22
CA VAL A 62 14.25 -20.66 27.97
C VAL A 62 13.17 -21.12 26.98
N LEU A 63 11.92 -20.66 27.15
CA LEU A 63 10.82 -21.00 26.26
C LEU A 63 11.10 -20.55 24.81
N ARG A 64 11.64 -19.34 24.65
CA ARG A 64 12.15 -18.85 23.37
C ARG A 64 13.18 -19.79 22.75
N PHE A 65 14.21 -20.19 23.51
CA PHE A 65 15.22 -21.13 23.03
C PHE A 65 14.65 -22.50 22.64
N LEU A 66 13.61 -22.98 23.33
CA LEU A 66 12.93 -24.22 22.97
C LEU A 66 12.24 -24.11 21.61
N ILE A 67 11.61 -22.97 21.33
CA ILE A 67 10.94 -22.72 20.04
C ILE A 67 11.97 -22.49 18.93
N GLU A 68 12.97 -21.63 19.14
CA GLU A 68 14.01 -21.33 18.15
C GLU A 68 14.85 -22.56 17.77
N ARG A 69 15.04 -23.50 18.71
CA ARG A 69 15.72 -24.78 18.45
C ARG A 69 14.78 -25.88 17.94
N LEU A 70 13.52 -25.56 17.65
CA LEU A 70 12.48 -26.49 17.19
C LEU A 70 12.27 -27.70 18.13
N ILE A 71 12.54 -27.52 19.42
CA ILE A 71 12.17 -28.48 20.45
C ILE A 71 10.66 -28.39 20.69
N ILE A 72 10.13 -27.17 20.67
CA ILE A 72 8.69 -26.90 20.59
C ILE A 72 8.41 -26.35 19.19
N ASP A 73 7.86 -27.19 18.32
CA ASP A 73 7.46 -26.79 16.97
C ASP A 73 6.02 -26.23 17.00
N ILE A 74 5.86 -24.96 16.60
CA ILE A 74 4.58 -24.24 16.70
C ILE A 74 3.49 -24.90 15.83
N PRO A 75 3.73 -25.25 14.54
CA PRO A 75 2.75 -25.97 13.75
C PRO A 75 2.31 -27.30 14.38
N SER A 76 3.26 -28.16 14.77
CA SER A 76 2.96 -29.43 15.42
C SER A 76 2.22 -29.26 16.74
N LEU A 77 2.53 -28.20 17.50
CA LEU A 77 1.81 -27.86 18.73
C LEU A 77 0.35 -27.56 18.44
N LEU A 78 0.05 -26.69 17.48
CA LEU A 78 -1.33 -26.34 17.14
C LEU A 78 -2.11 -27.53 16.56
N GLU A 79 -1.48 -28.36 15.73
CA GLU A 79 -2.08 -29.61 15.24
C GLU A 79 -2.39 -30.61 16.37
N ASN A 80 -1.55 -30.67 17.39
CA ASN A 80 -1.83 -31.54 18.54
C ASN A 80 -2.92 -30.96 19.45
N LEU A 81 -2.94 -29.64 19.65
CA LEU A 81 -3.98 -28.94 20.40
C LEU A 81 -5.35 -29.01 19.71
N SER A 82 -5.37 -29.09 18.37
CA SER A 82 -6.60 -29.21 17.60
C SER A 82 -7.37 -30.51 17.91
N LYS A 83 -6.64 -31.57 18.27
CA LYS A 83 -7.17 -32.90 18.64
C LYS A 83 -7.79 -32.94 20.04
N ARG A 84 -7.53 -31.94 20.89
CA ARG A 84 -8.11 -31.83 22.23
C ARG A 84 -9.47 -31.14 22.17
N ASP A 85 -10.25 -31.28 23.24
CA ASP A 85 -11.49 -30.53 23.37
C ASP A 85 -11.22 -29.02 23.43
N SER A 86 -12.25 -28.24 23.12
CA SER A 86 -12.15 -26.78 23.01
C SER A 86 -11.71 -26.10 24.30
N VAL A 87 -12.01 -26.67 25.48
CA VAL A 87 -11.65 -26.07 26.77
C VAL A 87 -10.16 -26.23 27.00
N LEU A 88 -9.63 -27.45 26.85
CA LEU A 88 -8.20 -27.71 27.00
C LEU A 88 -7.36 -26.92 26.00
N ARG A 89 -7.81 -26.87 24.73
CA ARG A 89 -7.15 -26.06 23.69
C ARG A 89 -7.05 -24.59 24.10
N TYR A 90 -8.17 -24.00 24.54
CA TYR A 90 -8.19 -22.60 24.92
C TYR A 90 -7.36 -22.31 26.17
N SER A 91 -7.42 -23.17 27.18
CA SER A 91 -6.56 -23.09 28.37
C SER A 91 -5.08 -23.08 27.99
N PHE A 92 -4.67 -23.95 27.08
CA PHE A 92 -3.30 -24.01 26.62
C PHE A 92 -2.89 -22.75 25.84
N LEU A 93 -3.74 -22.27 24.94
CA LEU A 93 -3.49 -21.01 24.23
C LEU A 93 -3.35 -19.82 25.18
N LEU A 94 -4.10 -19.81 26.29
CA LEU A 94 -3.96 -18.78 27.33
C LEU A 94 -2.59 -18.83 28.04
N LEU A 95 -1.99 -20.01 28.21
CA LEU A 95 -0.63 -20.13 28.75
C LEU A 95 0.39 -19.47 27.82
N LEU A 96 0.17 -19.54 26.51
CA LEU A 96 1.01 -18.91 25.49
C LEU A 96 0.74 -17.41 25.33
N LYS A 97 -0.37 -16.88 25.86
CA LYS A 97 -0.79 -15.49 25.63
C LYS A 97 0.31 -14.46 25.87
N SER A 98 0.98 -14.54 27.03
CA SER A 98 2.04 -13.59 27.38
C SER A 98 3.24 -13.70 26.45
N MET A 99 3.50 -14.86 25.83
CA MET A 99 4.56 -14.99 24.83
C MET A 99 4.12 -14.38 23.51
N CYS A 100 2.89 -14.66 23.06
CA CYS A 100 2.33 -14.06 21.86
C CYS A 100 2.36 -12.51 21.91
N GLU A 101 2.01 -11.91 23.05
CA GLU A 101 1.98 -10.45 23.24
C GLU A 101 3.36 -9.79 23.23
N ASN A 102 4.44 -10.52 23.55
CA ASN A 102 5.78 -9.92 23.77
C ASN A 102 6.88 -10.45 22.83
N GLU A 103 6.71 -11.64 22.26
CA GLU A 103 7.67 -12.34 21.40
C GLU A 103 6.95 -12.84 20.13
N CYS A 104 6.23 -11.94 19.47
CA CYS A 104 5.42 -12.27 18.29
C CYS A 104 6.25 -12.82 17.11
N ASP A 105 7.55 -12.48 17.06
CA ASP A 105 8.49 -12.97 16.05
C ASP A 105 8.63 -14.50 16.04
N LEU A 106 8.29 -15.18 17.14
CA LEU A 106 8.30 -16.64 17.23
C LEU A 106 7.09 -17.30 16.56
N PHE A 107 5.98 -16.56 16.38
CA PHE A 107 4.70 -17.12 15.95
C PHE A 107 4.29 -16.64 14.55
N LEU A 108 4.58 -15.37 14.24
CA LEU A 108 4.24 -14.76 12.95
C LEU A 108 4.75 -15.55 11.72
N PRO A 109 5.97 -16.10 11.70
CA PRO A 109 6.49 -16.81 10.53
C PRO A 109 5.64 -18.01 10.07
N TYR A 110 4.82 -18.56 10.96
CA TYR A 110 3.98 -19.73 10.68
C TYR A 110 2.52 -19.36 10.39
N SER A 111 2.14 -18.09 10.57
CA SER A 111 0.73 -17.71 10.68
C SER A 111 -0.05 -17.90 9.37
N GLU A 112 0.51 -17.49 8.23
CA GLU A 112 -0.15 -17.67 6.92
C GLU A 112 -0.36 -19.15 6.58
N ASP A 113 0.66 -19.99 6.78
CA ASP A 113 0.57 -21.42 6.52
C ASP A 113 -0.50 -22.08 7.41
N LEU A 114 -0.56 -21.69 8.69
CA LEU A 114 -1.53 -22.23 9.64
C LEU A 114 -2.96 -21.75 9.38
N LEU A 115 -3.14 -20.52 8.88
CA LEU A 115 -4.43 -20.02 8.41
C LEU A 115 -4.95 -20.81 7.20
N ASN A 116 -4.06 -21.42 6.42
CA ASN A 116 -4.40 -22.29 5.30
C ASN A 116 -4.54 -23.77 5.67
N SER A 117 -4.46 -24.12 6.95
CA SER A 117 -4.61 -25.52 7.41
C SER A 117 -5.98 -26.09 7.05
N GLU A 118 -6.03 -27.38 6.68
CA GLU A 118 -7.29 -28.09 6.44
C GLU A 118 -8.15 -28.21 7.73
N ASP A 119 -7.50 -28.26 8.91
CA ASP A 119 -8.20 -28.39 10.18
C ASP A 119 -8.71 -27.01 10.67
N PRO A 120 -10.04 -26.81 10.75
CA PRO A 120 -10.60 -25.53 11.20
C PRO A 120 -10.23 -25.19 12.64
N ASN A 121 -9.91 -26.19 13.48
CA ASN A 121 -9.46 -25.94 14.84
C ASN A 121 -8.03 -25.35 14.88
N VAL A 122 -7.19 -25.68 13.91
CA VAL A 122 -5.85 -25.08 13.76
C VAL A 122 -5.99 -23.64 13.28
N ARG A 123 -6.86 -23.40 12.27
CA ARG A 123 -7.18 -22.04 11.79
C ARG A 123 -7.72 -21.15 12.91
N GLU A 124 -8.64 -21.68 13.72
CA GLU A 124 -9.18 -20.99 14.89
C GLU A 124 -8.10 -20.67 15.94
N ALA A 125 -7.20 -21.61 16.22
CA ALA A 125 -6.13 -21.43 17.18
C ALA A 125 -5.12 -20.36 16.75
N VAL A 126 -4.69 -20.35 15.49
CA VAL A 126 -3.78 -19.31 14.98
C VAL A 126 -4.46 -17.93 14.98
N LEU A 127 -5.74 -17.84 14.62
CA LEU A 127 -6.50 -16.59 14.73
C LEU A 127 -6.56 -16.11 16.18
N GLN A 128 -6.75 -17.01 17.15
CA GLN A 128 -6.72 -16.66 18.57
C GLN A 128 -5.33 -16.18 19.03
N MET A 129 -4.25 -16.75 18.49
CA MET A 129 -2.90 -16.26 18.76
C MET A 129 -2.67 -14.88 18.16
N LEU A 130 -3.15 -14.62 16.94
CA LEU A 130 -3.08 -13.32 16.28
C LEU A 130 -3.86 -12.25 17.06
N VAL A 131 -5.00 -12.61 17.67
CA VAL A 131 -5.71 -11.73 18.62
C VAL A 131 -4.84 -11.38 19.83
N PHE A 132 -4.04 -12.33 20.35
CA PHE A 132 -3.13 -12.04 21.46
C PHE A 132 -1.96 -11.16 21.01
N ILE A 133 -1.37 -11.44 19.85
CA ILE A 133 -0.29 -10.63 19.28
C ILE A 133 -0.75 -9.17 19.11
N ALA A 134 -1.90 -8.96 18.49
CA ALA A 134 -2.48 -7.63 18.30
C ALA A 134 -2.93 -6.94 19.59
N GLY A 135 -3.02 -7.67 20.71
CA GLY A 135 -3.26 -7.10 22.03
C GLY A 135 -1.98 -6.72 22.80
N GLY A 136 -0.80 -7.02 22.24
CA GLY A 136 0.51 -6.71 22.81
C GLY A 136 0.97 -5.28 22.53
N GLU A 137 2.26 -5.02 22.76
CA GLU A 137 2.87 -3.69 22.51
C GLU A 137 3.40 -3.52 21.07
N ILE A 138 3.36 -4.58 20.26
CA ILE A 138 3.97 -4.62 18.92
C ILE A 138 2.92 -4.29 17.86
N SER A 139 3.20 -3.27 17.02
CA SER A 139 2.33 -2.92 15.90
C SER A 139 2.32 -4.01 14.84
N PHE A 140 1.12 -4.31 14.32
CA PHE A 140 0.91 -5.32 13.30
C PHE A 140 0.82 -4.66 11.92
N GLU A 141 1.86 -4.79 11.09
CA GLU A 141 1.99 -4.06 9.80
C GLU A 141 2.02 -4.99 8.58
N ASP A 142 1.91 -6.31 8.77
CA ASP A 142 2.00 -7.27 7.67
C ASP A 142 0.68 -7.32 6.87
N GLU A 143 0.64 -6.57 5.76
CA GLU A 143 -0.51 -6.52 4.85
C GLU A 143 -0.87 -7.89 4.27
N SER A 144 0.13 -8.75 3.98
CA SER A 144 -0.10 -10.09 3.42
C SER A 144 -0.85 -10.96 4.42
N LEU A 145 -0.39 -10.94 5.67
CA LEU A 145 -1.03 -11.68 6.74
C LEU A 145 -2.43 -11.14 7.05
N ILE A 146 -2.65 -9.81 7.03
CA ILE A 146 -4.00 -9.24 7.19
C ILE A 146 -4.93 -9.67 6.06
N LYS A 147 -4.43 -9.79 4.82
CA LYS A 147 -5.20 -10.35 3.69
C LYS A 147 -5.57 -11.81 3.95
N ALA A 148 -4.63 -12.64 4.40
CA ALA A 148 -4.92 -14.04 4.75
C ALA A 148 -5.95 -14.18 5.89
N ILE A 149 -5.90 -13.30 6.90
CA ILE A 149 -6.93 -13.24 7.95
C ILE A 149 -8.28 -12.82 7.35
N THR A 150 -8.28 -11.85 6.43
CA THR A 150 -9.49 -11.37 5.75
C THR A 150 -10.14 -12.46 4.90
N GLU A 151 -9.34 -13.30 4.22
CA GLU A 151 -9.86 -14.45 3.47
C GLU A 151 -10.61 -15.43 4.39
N SER A 152 -10.19 -15.55 5.65
CA SER A 152 -10.86 -16.37 6.67
C SER A 152 -12.25 -15.86 7.08
N LEU A 153 -12.68 -14.67 6.62
CA LEU A 153 -14.08 -14.21 6.75
C LEU A 153 -15.05 -15.00 5.87
N SER A 154 -14.54 -15.72 4.87
CA SER A 154 -15.32 -16.61 3.99
C SER A 154 -15.16 -18.09 4.35
N ASP A 155 -14.67 -18.40 5.56
CA ASP A 155 -14.45 -19.78 6.00
C ASP A 155 -15.75 -20.58 6.12
N GLU A 156 -15.67 -21.89 5.85
CA GLU A 156 -16.81 -22.81 5.96
C GLU A 156 -17.31 -23.04 7.40
N LYS A 157 -16.52 -22.68 8.42
CA LYS A 157 -16.89 -22.82 9.83
C LYS A 157 -17.12 -21.46 10.48
N ASP A 158 -18.34 -21.25 10.99
CA ASP A 158 -18.73 -20.02 11.70
C ASP A 158 -17.78 -19.60 12.84
N PHE A 159 -17.18 -20.57 13.55
CA PHE A 159 -16.29 -20.25 14.66
C PHE A 159 -14.93 -19.71 14.19
N VAL A 160 -14.47 -20.11 13.00
CA VAL A 160 -13.26 -19.56 12.36
C VAL A 160 -13.56 -18.13 11.91
N VAL A 161 -14.70 -17.91 11.21
CA VAL A 161 -15.16 -16.57 10.81
C VAL A 161 -15.26 -15.63 12.01
N LYS A 162 -15.88 -16.08 13.11
CA LYS A 162 -15.97 -15.28 14.35
C LYS A 162 -14.61 -14.92 14.95
N LYS A 163 -13.62 -15.80 14.84
CA LYS A 163 -12.25 -15.50 15.29
C LYS A 163 -11.50 -14.60 14.33
N ALA A 164 -11.70 -14.73 13.03
CA ALA A 164 -11.16 -13.81 12.02
C ALA A 164 -11.68 -12.38 12.27
N ILE A 165 -12.98 -12.23 12.54
CA ILE A 165 -13.57 -10.95 12.95
C ILE A 165 -12.87 -10.40 14.20
N GLN A 166 -12.68 -11.21 15.24
CA GLN A 166 -12.00 -10.77 16.47
C GLN A 166 -10.55 -10.34 16.20
N ALA A 167 -9.82 -11.07 15.35
CA ALA A 167 -8.44 -10.76 14.98
C ALA A 167 -8.36 -9.43 14.22
N LEU A 168 -9.18 -9.25 13.19
CA LEU A 168 -9.20 -8.01 12.40
C LEU A 168 -9.63 -6.80 13.24
N ILE A 169 -10.59 -6.97 14.16
CA ILE A 169 -10.96 -5.90 15.10
C ILE A 169 -9.79 -5.56 16.02
N ALA A 170 -9.06 -6.57 16.52
CA ALA A 170 -7.92 -6.33 17.40
C ALA A 170 -6.80 -5.58 16.66
N ILE A 171 -6.43 -6.03 15.45
CA ILE A 171 -5.43 -5.39 14.60
C ILE A 171 -5.87 -3.98 14.19
N GLY A 172 -7.14 -3.83 13.81
CA GLY A 172 -7.70 -2.56 13.34
C GLY A 172 -7.84 -1.49 14.42
N LYS A 173 -7.74 -1.83 15.71
CA LYS A 173 -7.67 -0.81 16.78
C LYS A 173 -6.40 0.03 16.68
N ASP A 174 -5.30 -0.58 16.26
CA ASP A 174 -4.00 0.08 16.13
C ASP A 174 -3.75 0.55 14.70
N LYS A 175 -4.36 -0.12 13.70
CA LYS A 175 -4.20 0.17 12.27
C LYS A 175 -5.56 0.18 11.54
N PRO A 176 -6.42 1.18 11.80
CA PRO A 176 -7.79 1.20 11.30
C PRO A 176 -7.87 1.34 9.78
N SER A 177 -7.02 2.18 9.18
CA SER A 177 -6.89 2.44 7.73
C SER A 177 -6.53 1.19 6.94
N LEU A 178 -5.43 0.53 7.31
CA LEU A 178 -4.92 -0.67 6.63
C LEU A 178 -5.98 -1.79 6.60
N VAL A 179 -6.59 -2.07 7.75
CA VAL A 179 -7.64 -3.10 7.86
C VAL A 179 -8.88 -2.70 7.07
N THR A 180 -9.28 -1.42 7.13
CA THR A 180 -10.45 -0.91 6.39
C THR A 180 -10.27 -1.04 4.88
N LYS A 181 -9.09 -0.67 4.36
CA LYS A 181 -8.72 -0.78 2.95
C LYS A 181 -8.77 -2.23 2.47
N ILE A 182 -8.11 -3.15 3.20
CA ILE A 182 -8.05 -4.57 2.83
C ILE A 182 -9.44 -5.21 2.82
N ILE A 183 -10.23 -5.00 3.88
CA ILE A 183 -11.59 -5.56 3.96
C ILE A 183 -12.48 -4.98 2.87
N SER A 184 -12.44 -3.67 2.64
CA SER A 184 -13.25 -3.01 1.62
C SER A 184 -12.93 -3.53 0.21
N ASN A 185 -11.65 -3.75 -0.09
CA ASN A 185 -11.23 -4.31 -1.37
C ASN A 185 -11.68 -5.77 -1.51
N TYR A 186 -11.48 -6.59 -0.47
CA TYR A 186 -11.90 -7.99 -0.50
C TYR A 186 -13.41 -8.16 -0.65
N VAL A 187 -14.23 -7.39 0.08
CA VAL A 187 -15.70 -7.43 -0.06
C VAL A 187 -16.15 -6.97 -1.46
N LYS A 188 -15.47 -5.99 -2.08
CA LYS A 188 -15.76 -5.53 -3.44
C LYS A 188 -15.49 -6.61 -4.49
N GLU A 189 -14.52 -7.49 -4.27
CA GLU A 189 -14.19 -8.61 -5.18
C GLU A 189 -15.29 -9.68 -5.21
N TYR A 190 -16.08 -9.79 -4.14
CA TYR A 190 -17.16 -10.78 -3.98
C TYR A 190 -18.53 -10.13 -3.70
N PRO A 191 -19.06 -9.33 -4.65
CA PRO A 191 -20.26 -8.52 -4.43
C PRO A 191 -21.55 -9.34 -4.23
N ASP A 192 -21.54 -10.64 -4.47
CA ASP A 192 -22.70 -11.51 -4.30
C ASP A 192 -22.67 -12.32 -2.98
N ASN A 193 -21.58 -12.22 -2.20
CA ASN A 193 -21.44 -12.93 -0.93
C ASN A 193 -21.97 -12.08 0.23
N GLU A 194 -23.25 -12.23 0.55
CA GLU A 194 -23.91 -11.49 1.65
C GLU A 194 -23.32 -11.82 3.03
N GLU A 195 -22.94 -13.07 3.29
CA GLU A 195 -22.33 -13.46 4.58
C GLU A 195 -20.97 -12.78 4.78
N LEU A 196 -20.15 -12.71 3.74
CA LEU A 196 -18.88 -11.97 3.76
C LEU A 196 -19.11 -10.48 3.96
N LYS A 197 -20.11 -9.88 3.29
CA LYS A 197 -20.45 -8.46 3.50
C LYS A 197 -20.84 -8.20 4.95
N GLU A 198 -21.70 -9.04 5.53
CA GLU A 198 -22.11 -8.91 6.93
C GLU A 198 -20.92 -9.03 7.89
N ALA A 199 -20.00 -9.97 7.63
CA ALA A 199 -18.79 -10.15 8.41
C ALA A 199 -17.84 -8.94 8.30
N GLY A 200 -17.57 -8.47 7.07
CA GLY A 200 -16.76 -7.28 6.81
C GLY A 200 -17.37 -6.04 7.46
N ASP A 201 -18.67 -5.82 7.31
CA ASP A 201 -19.42 -4.74 7.96
C ASP A 201 -19.28 -4.77 9.48
N SER A 202 -19.34 -5.97 10.09
CA SER A 202 -19.18 -6.14 11.53
C SER A 202 -17.81 -5.67 12.01
N VAL A 203 -16.77 -5.95 11.22
CA VAL A 203 -15.40 -5.51 11.54
C VAL A 203 -15.28 -4.01 11.36
N LEU A 204 -15.68 -3.46 10.20
CA LEU A 204 -15.59 -2.04 9.90
C LEU A 204 -16.35 -1.20 10.93
N LYS A 205 -17.59 -1.56 11.28
CA LYS A 205 -18.38 -0.87 12.31
C LYS A 205 -17.72 -0.86 13.69
N SER A 206 -16.87 -1.84 13.98
CA SER A 206 -16.19 -1.97 15.28
C SER A 206 -14.86 -1.21 15.36
N ILE A 207 -14.21 -1.01 14.21
CA ILE A 207 -12.93 -0.29 14.10
C ILE A 207 -13.16 1.21 13.97
N VAL A 208 -14.21 1.61 13.25
CA VAL A 208 -14.52 3.01 12.93
C VAL A 208 -15.06 3.73 14.17
N SER A 209 -14.14 4.29 14.97
CA SER A 209 -14.42 5.32 15.98
C SER A 209 -14.27 6.71 15.34
N ILE A 210 -14.84 7.77 15.93
CA ILE A 210 -14.80 9.13 15.34
C ILE A 210 -13.35 9.61 15.14
N GLU A 211 -12.43 9.23 16.03
CA GLU A 211 -10.99 9.54 15.92
C GLU A 211 -10.29 8.69 14.83
N GLY A 212 -10.73 7.45 14.61
CA GLY A 212 -10.18 6.60 13.55
C GLY A 212 -10.65 6.99 12.13
N ILE A 213 -11.78 7.69 12.00
CA ILE A 213 -12.24 8.21 10.69
C ILE A 213 -11.28 9.28 10.17
N GLU A 214 -10.78 10.18 11.02
CA GLU A 214 -9.82 11.22 10.63
C GLU A 214 -8.50 10.58 10.14
N GLU A 215 -7.96 9.58 10.86
CA GLU A 215 -6.75 8.85 10.44
C GLU A 215 -6.93 8.09 9.12
N ILE A 216 -8.09 7.43 8.92
CA ILE A 216 -8.39 6.73 7.65
C ILE A 216 -8.46 7.73 6.49
N VAL A 217 -9.09 8.88 6.69
CA VAL A 217 -9.25 9.90 5.63
C VAL A 217 -7.91 10.56 5.31
N GLU A 218 -7.09 10.86 6.33
CA GLU A 218 -5.75 11.43 6.12
C GLU A 218 -4.82 10.46 5.37
N GLU A 219 -4.83 9.16 5.70
CA GLU A 219 -4.01 8.15 4.99
C GLU A 219 -4.52 7.86 3.57
N GLU A 220 -5.85 7.82 3.34
CA GLU A 220 -6.41 7.69 1.98
C GLU A 220 -6.04 8.91 1.10
N GLU A 221 -6.03 10.13 1.66
CA GLU A 221 -5.60 11.33 0.94
C GLU A 221 -4.09 11.32 0.63
N GLU A 222 -3.24 10.84 1.56
CA GLU A 222 -1.80 10.69 1.30
C GLU A 222 -1.49 9.64 0.22
N GLU A 223 -2.16 8.48 0.24
CA GLU A 223 -1.97 7.43 -0.77
C GLU A 223 -2.51 7.85 -2.16
N ASP A 224 -3.66 8.53 -2.24
CA ASP A 224 -4.18 9.07 -3.51
C ASP A 224 -3.20 10.09 -4.12
N LEU A 225 -2.53 10.89 -3.28
CA LEU A 225 -1.49 11.82 -3.72
C LEU A 225 -0.23 11.08 -4.21
N GLU A 226 0.17 9.98 -3.57
CA GLU A 226 1.29 9.16 -4.02
C GLU A 226 0.99 8.42 -5.35
N GLU A 227 -0.21 7.85 -5.52
CA GLU A 227 -0.62 7.22 -6.78
C GLU A 227 -0.72 8.23 -7.93
N GLU A 228 -1.24 9.44 -7.67
CA GLU A 228 -1.23 10.53 -8.65
C GLU A 228 0.20 10.96 -9.02
N GLU A 229 1.14 11.04 -8.06
CA GLU A 229 2.54 11.36 -8.34
C GLU A 229 3.22 10.31 -9.22
N VAL A 230 2.97 9.02 -8.97
CA VAL A 230 3.50 7.92 -9.79
C VAL A 230 2.93 7.96 -11.21
N GLU A 231 1.62 8.19 -11.37
CA GLU A 231 0.99 8.26 -12.69
C GLU A 231 1.47 9.48 -13.51
N ILE A 232 1.71 10.62 -12.82
CA ILE A 232 2.30 11.83 -13.42
C ILE A 232 3.76 11.58 -13.84
N SER A 233 4.53 10.87 -13.00
CA SER A 233 5.91 10.47 -13.27
C SER A 233 6.02 9.56 -14.52
N GLU A 234 5.15 8.55 -14.63
CA GLU A 234 5.12 7.65 -15.78
C GLU A 234 4.74 8.37 -17.08
N LYS A 235 3.70 9.21 -17.05
CA LYS A 235 3.29 10.04 -18.21
C LYS A 235 4.42 11.00 -18.62
N ALA A 236 5.17 11.57 -17.67
CA ALA A 236 6.33 12.41 -17.94
C ALA A 236 7.50 11.64 -18.58
N LEU A 237 7.73 10.39 -18.15
CA LEU A 237 8.73 9.49 -18.73
C LEU A 237 8.36 9.08 -20.16
N GLU A 238 7.09 8.80 -20.43
CA GLU A 238 6.60 8.47 -21.77
C GLU A 238 6.72 9.67 -22.74
N LEU A 239 6.41 10.89 -22.26
CA LEU A 239 6.62 12.13 -23.01
C LEU A 239 8.11 12.39 -23.31
N LYS A 240 9.02 12.13 -22.34
CA LYS A 240 10.47 12.21 -22.57
C LYS A 240 10.94 11.20 -23.63
N LYS A 241 10.43 9.96 -23.61
CA LYS A 241 10.71 8.94 -24.64
C LYS A 241 10.23 9.39 -26.02
N LYS A 242 8.99 9.89 -26.14
CA LYS A 242 8.44 10.42 -27.41
C LYS A 242 9.26 11.61 -27.93
N LYS A 243 9.70 12.51 -27.05
CA LYS A 243 10.56 13.66 -27.41
C LYS A 243 11.92 13.20 -27.95
N LEU A 244 12.54 12.20 -27.35
CA LEU A 244 13.79 11.62 -27.83
C LEU A 244 13.62 10.93 -29.19
N GLU A 245 12.51 10.21 -29.40
CA GLU A 245 12.24 9.56 -30.69
C GLU A 245 12.04 10.59 -31.82
N ILE A 246 11.34 11.69 -31.53
CA ILE A 246 11.17 12.81 -32.46
C ILE A 246 12.52 13.48 -32.76
N GLN A 247 13.36 13.72 -31.76
CA GLN A 247 14.72 14.27 -31.97
C GLN A 247 15.57 13.34 -32.85
N LYS A 248 15.49 12.03 -32.63
CA LYS A 248 16.21 11.04 -33.43
C LYS A 248 15.74 11.04 -34.89
N LYS A 249 14.43 11.08 -35.14
CA LYS A 249 13.86 11.20 -36.49
C LYS A 249 14.25 12.51 -37.17
N LYS A 250 14.36 13.60 -36.41
CA LYS A 250 14.80 14.90 -36.93
C LYS A 250 16.26 14.87 -37.40
N LEU A 251 17.15 14.26 -36.61
CA LEU A 251 18.56 14.08 -37.00
C LEU A 251 18.70 13.19 -38.24
N GLU A 252 17.92 12.11 -38.33
CA GLU A 252 17.95 11.21 -39.49
C GLU A 252 17.45 11.89 -40.78
N LEU A 253 16.48 12.79 -40.66
CA LEU A 253 16.02 13.62 -41.78
C LEU A 253 17.07 14.66 -42.19
N GLU A 254 17.74 15.29 -41.24
CA GLU A 254 18.82 16.25 -41.50
C GLU A 254 20.03 15.60 -42.20
N GLU A 255 20.37 14.36 -41.83
CA GLU A 255 21.38 13.58 -42.56
C GLU A 255 20.94 13.25 -43.99
N LYS A 256 19.67 12.86 -44.20
CA LYS A 256 19.13 12.59 -45.54
C LYS A 256 19.10 13.85 -46.42
N GLU A 257 18.83 15.01 -45.83
CA GLU A 257 18.87 16.30 -46.51
C GLU A 257 20.29 16.64 -46.97
N LYS A 258 21.30 16.47 -46.10
CA LYS A 258 22.71 16.65 -46.47
C LYS A 258 23.16 15.70 -47.57
N GLN A 259 22.74 14.44 -47.53
CA GLN A 259 23.06 13.48 -48.60
C GLN A 259 22.45 13.89 -49.95
N LEU A 260 21.22 14.39 -49.95
CA LEU A 260 20.58 14.92 -51.15
C LEU A 260 21.26 16.18 -51.68
N GLU A 261 21.71 17.07 -50.79
CA GLU A 261 22.44 18.28 -51.16
C GLU A 261 23.81 17.95 -51.77
N GLU A 262 24.54 16.98 -51.20
CA GLU A 262 25.79 16.47 -51.77
C GLU A 262 25.57 15.82 -53.15
N GLN A 263 24.51 15.03 -53.33
CA GLN A 263 24.15 14.46 -54.63
C GLN A 263 23.84 15.56 -55.66
N PHE A 264 23.10 16.59 -55.24
CA PHE A 264 22.75 17.71 -56.11
C PHE A 264 23.99 18.52 -56.53
N VAL A 265 24.92 18.77 -55.61
CA VAL A 265 26.20 19.44 -55.92
C VAL A 265 27.03 18.58 -56.88
N HIS A 266 27.10 17.27 -56.66
CA HIS A 266 27.84 16.37 -57.54
C HIS A 266 27.24 16.34 -58.96
N GLU A 267 25.92 16.30 -59.10
CA GLU A 267 25.27 16.38 -60.41
C GLU A 267 25.52 17.72 -61.10
N LYS A 268 25.52 18.83 -60.34
CA LYS A 268 25.86 20.16 -60.86
C LYS A 268 27.30 20.23 -61.36
N GLU A 269 28.25 19.65 -60.63
CA GLU A 269 29.65 19.57 -61.06
C GLU A 269 29.81 18.70 -62.32
N LYS A 270 29.12 17.56 -62.41
CA LYS A 270 29.12 16.74 -63.64
C LYS A 270 28.55 17.52 -64.82
N ALA A 271 27.47 18.26 -64.62
CA ALA A 271 26.87 19.10 -65.65
C ALA A 271 27.79 20.26 -66.07
N LEU A 272 28.58 20.81 -65.14
CA LEU A 272 29.58 21.83 -65.42
C LEU A 272 30.78 21.26 -66.19
N LYS A 273 31.31 20.10 -65.81
CA LYS A 273 32.37 19.41 -66.57
C LYS A 273 31.94 19.08 -67.99
N LEU A 274 30.71 18.60 -68.18
CA LEU A 274 30.15 18.37 -69.51
C LEU A 274 30.05 19.66 -70.33
N LYS A 275 29.80 20.81 -69.69
CA LYS A 275 29.81 22.13 -70.36
C LYS A 275 31.23 22.60 -70.68
N GLU A 276 32.21 22.36 -69.80
CA GLU A 276 33.62 22.66 -70.06
C GLU A 276 34.18 21.81 -71.21
N ASP A 277 33.89 20.50 -71.24
CA ASP A 277 34.31 19.59 -72.32
C ASP A 277 33.70 20.00 -73.68
N LEU A 278 32.47 20.52 -73.68
CA LEU A 278 31.82 21.08 -74.87
C LEU A 278 32.48 22.39 -75.34
N ILE A 279 33.02 23.19 -74.43
CA ILE A 279 33.70 24.45 -74.74
C ILE A 279 35.14 24.19 -75.22
N GLU A 280 35.85 23.18 -74.70
CA GLU A 280 37.18 22.78 -75.19
C GLU A 280 37.13 22.17 -76.60
N GLN A 281 36.03 21.51 -76.98
CA GLN A 281 35.85 21.02 -78.36
C GLN A 281 35.55 22.11 -79.40
N GLU A 282 35.11 23.31 -78.98
CA GLU A 282 34.88 24.45 -79.88
C GLU A 282 36.14 25.33 -80.08
N GLY A 283 37.28 24.92 -79.52
CA GLY A 283 38.51 25.72 -79.41
C GLY A 283 39.59 25.56 -80.48
N GLU A 284 39.38 24.93 -81.64
CA GLU A 284 40.35 24.95 -82.77
C GLU A 284 39.71 25.31 -84.12
N LYS A 285 39.53 26.64 -84.31
CA LYS A 285 39.71 27.51 -85.51
C LYS A 285 39.35 26.99 -86.93
N PRO A 286 39.11 27.91 -87.90
CA PRO A 286 38.31 29.13 -87.89
C PRO A 286 37.36 29.17 -89.11
N SER A 287 36.61 30.28 -89.23
CA SER A 287 36.09 30.87 -90.49
C SER A 287 34.58 30.79 -90.76
N LYS A 288 34.10 31.97 -91.18
CA LYS A 288 32.94 32.26 -92.03
C LYS A 288 31.55 32.05 -91.42
N LYS A 289 30.98 33.20 -91.06
CA LYS A 289 29.56 33.59 -91.23
C LYS A 289 28.65 32.44 -91.67
N LYS A 290 27.79 31.99 -90.76
CA LYS A 290 26.39 31.63 -91.04
C LYS A 290 25.66 31.65 -89.72
N GLU A 291 24.58 32.42 -89.65
CA GLU A 291 23.47 32.14 -88.73
C GLU A 291 23.13 30.66 -88.90
N ILE A 292 23.55 29.81 -87.95
CA ILE A 292 23.04 28.45 -87.88
C ILE A 292 21.68 28.59 -87.20
N GLU A 293 20.67 28.81 -88.02
CA GLU A 293 19.31 28.48 -87.65
C GLU A 293 19.30 27.02 -87.19
N LEU A 294 19.32 26.80 -85.88
CA LEU A 294 18.92 25.52 -85.27
C LEU A 294 17.66 25.07 -86.02
N PRO A 295 17.63 23.84 -86.59
CA PRO A 295 16.47 23.33 -87.31
C PRO A 295 15.23 23.62 -86.48
N LYS A 296 14.17 24.19 -87.06
CA LYS A 296 12.95 24.60 -86.34
C LYS A 296 12.40 23.51 -85.40
N LYS A 297 12.73 22.23 -85.66
CA LYS A 297 12.46 21.08 -84.79
C LYS A 297 13.26 21.06 -83.47
N ILE A 298 14.57 21.33 -83.48
CA ILE A 298 15.44 21.27 -82.28
C ILE A 298 15.16 22.47 -81.35
N LYS A 299 15.00 23.68 -81.90
CA LYS A 299 14.55 24.87 -81.13
C LYS A 299 13.15 24.69 -80.52
N LYS A 300 12.29 23.89 -81.16
CA LYS A 300 10.96 23.54 -80.61
C LYS A 300 11.06 22.53 -79.46
N ILE A 301 11.97 21.57 -79.54
CA ILE A 301 12.17 20.55 -78.50
C ILE A 301 12.73 21.19 -77.23
N ILE A 302 13.80 21.99 -77.36
CA ILE A 302 14.43 22.69 -76.22
C ILE A 302 13.43 23.64 -75.54
N LYS A 303 12.68 24.43 -76.31
CA LYS A 303 11.63 25.32 -75.73
C LYS A 303 10.51 24.56 -75.02
N LYS A 304 10.22 23.32 -75.45
CA LYS A 304 9.18 22.49 -74.86
C LYS A 304 9.69 21.82 -73.58
N GLU A 305 10.93 21.35 -73.57
CA GLU A 305 11.57 20.84 -72.35
C GLU A 305 11.79 21.94 -71.30
N GLU A 306 12.19 23.16 -71.72
CA GLU A 306 12.27 24.31 -70.83
C GLU A 306 10.90 24.69 -70.24
N SER A 307 9.83 24.65 -71.03
CA SER A 307 8.47 24.89 -70.50
C SER A 307 8.02 23.79 -69.56
N ASP A 308 8.31 22.52 -69.86
CA ASP A 308 7.96 21.38 -69.01
C ASP A 308 8.73 21.40 -67.67
N ILE A 309 9.98 21.88 -67.68
CA ILE A 309 10.78 22.09 -66.46
C ILE A 309 10.22 23.26 -65.64
N LEU A 310 9.89 24.38 -66.28
CA LEU A 310 9.26 25.54 -65.64
C LEU A 310 7.91 25.20 -65.00
N ASP A 311 7.09 24.39 -65.68
CA ASP A 311 5.80 23.93 -65.17
C ASP A 311 5.98 23.02 -63.94
N LYS A 312 6.95 22.10 -63.97
CA LYS A 312 7.30 21.26 -62.80
C LYS A 312 7.84 22.09 -61.63
N GLU A 313 8.65 23.11 -61.89
CA GLU A 313 9.19 24.00 -60.86
C GLU A 313 8.08 24.85 -60.21
N LEU A 314 7.12 25.32 -61.01
CA LEU A 314 5.92 25.99 -60.51
C LEU A 314 5.03 25.05 -59.70
N GLU A 315 4.92 23.79 -60.10
CA GLU A 315 4.15 22.77 -59.36
C GLU A 315 4.80 22.44 -58.01
N LEU A 316 6.13 22.33 -57.96
CA LEU A 316 6.88 22.14 -56.72
C LEU A 316 6.73 23.35 -55.77
N LYS A 317 6.86 24.59 -56.28
CA LYS A 317 6.63 25.80 -55.47
C LYS A 317 5.20 25.88 -54.92
N LYS A 318 4.19 25.41 -55.68
CA LYS A 318 2.81 25.30 -55.18
C LYS A 318 2.68 24.28 -54.05
N LYS A 319 3.31 23.11 -54.17
CA LYS A 319 3.32 22.08 -53.12
C LYS A 319 4.06 22.56 -51.86
N ASP A 320 5.17 23.27 -52.00
CA ASP A 320 5.88 23.89 -50.87
C ASP A 320 5.03 24.93 -50.12
N LEU A 321 4.29 25.77 -50.86
CA LEU A 321 3.37 26.73 -50.26
C LEU A 321 2.20 26.03 -49.55
N GLU A 322 1.71 24.93 -50.09
CA GLU A 322 0.66 24.12 -49.46
C GLU A 322 1.15 23.45 -48.17
N ILE A 323 2.37 22.90 -48.17
CA ILE A 323 3.02 22.33 -46.99
C ILE A 323 3.24 23.40 -45.92
N LYS A 324 3.73 24.58 -46.30
CA LYS A 324 3.89 25.71 -45.35
C LYS A 324 2.56 26.14 -44.73
N LYS A 325 1.48 26.18 -45.52
CA LYS A 325 0.14 26.48 -44.98
C LYS A 325 -0.34 25.42 -44.00
N LYS A 326 -0.23 24.13 -44.33
CA LYS A 326 -0.61 23.03 -43.42
C LYS A 326 0.20 23.03 -42.13
N LYS A 327 1.49 23.36 -42.20
CA LYS A 327 2.36 23.49 -41.03
C LYS A 327 1.90 24.61 -40.09
N LEU A 328 1.54 25.77 -40.64
CA LEU A 328 1.00 26.90 -39.89
C LEU A 328 -0.37 26.58 -39.25
N GLU A 329 -1.22 25.84 -39.96
CA GLU A 329 -2.52 25.40 -39.43
C GLU A 329 -2.37 24.40 -38.28
N LEU A 330 -1.40 23.49 -38.35
CA LEU A 330 -1.09 22.57 -37.25
C LEU A 330 -0.54 23.30 -36.02
N GLU A 331 0.37 24.26 -36.21
CA GLU A 331 0.91 25.05 -35.10
C GLU A 331 -0.17 25.87 -34.39
N LEU A 332 -1.15 26.41 -35.13
CA LEU A 332 -2.30 27.10 -34.55
C LEU A 332 -3.20 26.14 -33.75
N ARG A 333 -3.47 24.94 -34.28
CA ARG A 333 -4.22 23.91 -33.54
C ARG A 333 -3.53 23.44 -32.28
N GLU A 334 -2.20 23.29 -32.31
CA GLU A 334 -1.42 22.92 -31.11
C GLU A 334 -1.54 24.00 -30.03
N LYS A 335 -1.43 25.29 -30.40
CA LYS A 335 -1.61 26.40 -29.46
C LYS A 335 -3.04 26.47 -28.90
N GLU A 336 -4.06 26.19 -29.70
CA GLU A 336 -5.45 26.11 -29.21
C GLU A 336 -5.66 24.97 -28.20
N ILE A 337 -5.01 23.82 -28.42
CA ILE A 337 -5.07 22.68 -27.49
C ILE A 337 -4.33 23.03 -26.19
N GLU A 338 -3.17 23.66 -26.28
CA GLU A 338 -2.39 24.11 -25.12
C GLU A 338 -3.16 25.14 -24.30
N GLN A 339 -3.79 26.12 -24.95
CA GLN A 339 -4.64 27.13 -24.31
C GLN A 339 -5.80 26.48 -23.53
N LYS A 340 -6.52 25.53 -24.15
CA LYS A 340 -7.62 24.81 -23.50
C LYS A 340 -7.15 23.94 -22.33
N ALA A 341 -5.93 23.40 -22.39
CA ALA A 341 -5.35 22.64 -21.30
C ALA A 341 -5.00 23.55 -20.10
N ILE A 342 -4.52 24.76 -20.37
CA ILE A 342 -4.25 25.78 -19.33
C ILE A 342 -5.56 26.23 -18.69
N GLU A 343 -6.59 26.56 -19.46
CA GLU A 343 -7.91 26.98 -18.94
C GLU A 343 -8.52 25.91 -18.01
N LYS A 344 -8.43 24.63 -18.39
CA LYS A 344 -8.89 23.52 -17.54
C LYS A 344 -8.09 23.38 -16.24
N LYS A 345 -6.78 23.62 -16.29
CA LYS A 345 -5.93 23.60 -15.09
C LYS A 345 -6.26 24.75 -14.15
N GLU A 346 -6.51 25.93 -14.68
CA GLU A 346 -6.92 27.09 -13.89
C GLU A 346 -8.30 26.88 -13.23
N GLU A 347 -9.25 26.28 -13.96
CA GLU A 347 -10.56 25.94 -13.39
C GLU A 347 -10.46 24.89 -12.27
N ALA A 348 -9.64 23.85 -12.46
CA ALA A 348 -9.39 22.84 -11.43
C ALA A 348 -8.72 23.43 -10.19
N LEU A 349 -7.73 24.33 -10.36
CA LEU A 349 -7.09 25.03 -9.25
C LEU A 349 -8.09 25.90 -8.49
N ARG A 350 -8.97 26.64 -9.18
CA ARG A 350 -9.99 27.46 -8.53
C ARG A 350 -10.96 26.62 -7.69
N ILE A 351 -11.32 25.43 -8.17
CA ILE A 351 -12.17 24.50 -7.42
C ILE A 351 -11.43 23.99 -6.18
N LYS A 352 -10.14 23.63 -6.29
CA LYS A 352 -9.32 23.21 -5.14
C LYS A 352 -9.23 24.33 -4.08
N GLU A 353 -9.00 25.57 -4.50
CA GLU A 353 -8.96 26.72 -3.58
C GLU A 353 -10.30 26.91 -2.85
N GLU A 354 -11.44 26.79 -3.55
CA GLU A 354 -12.78 26.90 -2.93
C GLU A 354 -13.06 25.76 -1.94
N LEU A 355 -12.58 24.54 -2.21
CA LEU A 355 -12.72 23.41 -1.30
C LEU A 355 -11.91 23.62 -0.02
N ILE A 356 -10.65 24.06 -0.15
CA ILE A 356 -9.80 24.39 1.00
C ILE A 356 -10.44 25.49 1.87
N GLU A 357 -11.05 26.51 1.26
CA GLU A 357 -11.74 27.56 2.03
C GLU A 357 -12.94 27.01 2.81
N LYS A 358 -13.76 26.15 2.19
CA LYS A 358 -14.91 25.51 2.85
C LYS A 358 -14.51 24.55 3.95
N GLU A 359 -13.44 23.79 3.75
CA GLU A 359 -12.87 22.89 4.74
C GLU A 359 -12.43 23.67 5.99
N ASN A 360 -11.68 24.76 5.80
CA ASN A 360 -11.26 25.65 6.89
C ASN A 360 -12.46 26.27 7.64
N GLU A 361 -13.53 26.66 6.92
CA GLU A 361 -14.76 27.12 7.56
C GLU A 361 -15.42 26.04 8.40
N LEU A 362 -15.46 24.80 7.91
CA LEU A 362 -16.07 23.66 8.57
C LEU A 362 -15.30 23.27 9.83
N SER A 363 -13.97 23.18 9.77
CA SER A 363 -13.11 22.93 10.94
C SER A 363 -13.30 24.00 12.02
N ARG A 364 -13.46 25.27 11.63
CA ARG A 364 -13.72 26.35 12.58
C ARG A 364 -15.08 26.20 13.28
N VAL A 365 -16.13 25.84 12.52
CA VAL A 365 -17.47 25.60 13.09
C VAL A 365 -17.46 24.41 14.04
N GLU A 366 -16.72 23.36 13.71
CA GLU A 366 -16.58 22.17 14.53
C GLU A 366 -15.89 22.47 15.87
N LEU A 367 -14.78 23.22 15.84
CA LEU A 367 -14.11 23.69 17.05
C LEU A 367 -15.04 24.54 17.94
N GLU A 368 -15.82 25.46 17.36
CA GLU A 368 -16.79 26.25 18.13
C GLU A 368 -17.89 25.38 18.77
N LEU A 369 -18.27 24.28 18.12
CA LEU A 369 -19.30 23.36 18.59
C LEU A 369 -18.77 22.47 19.71
N GLN A 370 -17.53 21.99 19.58
CA GLN A 370 -16.82 21.27 20.64
C GLN A 370 -16.64 22.14 21.88
N GLU A 371 -16.20 23.39 21.73
CA GLU A 371 -16.09 24.34 22.85
C GLU A 371 -17.43 24.54 23.58
N LYS A 372 -18.54 24.66 22.84
CA LYS A 372 -19.88 24.80 23.45
C LYS A 372 -20.28 23.56 24.23
N LYS A 373 -19.97 22.36 23.73
CA LYS A 373 -20.23 21.09 24.44
C LYS A 373 -19.40 21.01 25.73
N ILE A 374 -18.13 21.40 25.69
CA ILE A 374 -17.26 21.42 26.87
C ILE A 374 -17.82 22.39 27.92
N LYS A 375 -18.13 23.64 27.54
CA LYS A 375 -18.71 24.64 28.44
C LYS A 375 -20.04 24.19 29.06
N GLN A 376 -20.87 23.45 28.31
CA GLN A 376 -22.11 22.87 28.85
C GLN A 376 -21.83 21.77 29.88
N LYS A 377 -20.90 20.85 29.59
CA LYS A 377 -20.50 19.78 30.53
C LYS A 377 -19.89 20.35 31.81
N GLU A 378 -19.02 21.35 31.69
CA GLU A 378 -18.43 22.05 32.85
C GLU A 378 -19.51 22.67 33.73
N LYS A 379 -20.52 23.31 33.12
CA LYS A 379 -21.64 23.88 33.86
C LYS A 379 -22.47 22.83 34.58
N GLN A 380 -22.75 21.69 33.92
CA GLN A 380 -23.47 20.58 34.54
C GLN A 380 -22.70 19.99 35.72
N LEU A 381 -21.39 19.78 35.57
CA LEU A 381 -20.53 19.31 36.66
C LEU A 381 -20.53 20.27 37.84
N LEU A 382 -20.49 21.58 37.59
CA LEU A 382 -20.53 22.59 38.63
C LEU A 382 -21.87 22.62 39.37
N GLU A 383 -22.99 22.44 38.65
CA GLU A 383 -24.33 22.33 39.23
C GLU A 383 -24.46 21.05 40.09
N GLU A 384 -23.98 19.90 39.61
CA GLU A 384 -23.96 18.64 40.37
C GLU A 384 -23.05 18.69 41.61
N GLU A 385 -21.93 19.43 41.56
CA GLU A 385 -21.03 19.59 42.69
C GLU A 385 -21.64 20.52 43.76
N LEU A 386 -22.35 21.57 43.33
CA LEU A 386 -23.13 22.42 44.23
C LEU A 386 -24.26 21.63 44.92
N GLU A 387 -24.99 20.81 44.18
CA GLU A 387 -26.05 19.95 44.74
C GLU A 387 -25.48 18.97 45.78
N ARG A 388 -24.35 18.32 45.47
CA ARG A 388 -23.63 17.45 46.43
C ARG A 388 -23.16 18.20 47.68
N ALA A 389 -22.68 19.43 47.54
CA ALA A 389 -22.27 20.25 48.66
C ALA A 389 -23.48 20.66 49.53
N GLU A 390 -24.60 21.02 48.92
CA GLU A 390 -25.86 21.35 49.62
C GLU A 390 -26.37 20.14 50.41
N ASP A 391 -26.39 18.94 49.80
CA ASP A 391 -26.77 17.69 50.47
C ASP A 391 -25.86 17.41 51.67
N PHE A 392 -24.55 17.58 51.52
CA PHE A 392 -23.57 17.41 52.59
C PHE A 392 -23.84 18.35 53.79
N PHE A 393 -24.06 19.64 53.52
CA PHE A 393 -24.38 20.61 54.57
C PHE A 393 -25.75 20.35 55.21
N GLU A 394 -26.73 19.83 54.47
CA GLU A 394 -28.02 19.43 55.02
C GLU A 394 -27.90 18.24 55.98
N GLU A 395 -27.08 17.25 55.66
CA GLU A 395 -26.82 16.09 56.52
C GLU A 395 -26.10 16.50 57.80
N GLU A 396 -25.04 17.33 57.70
CA GLU A 396 -24.28 17.83 58.84
C GLU A 396 -25.20 18.63 59.81
N ASN A 397 -26.07 19.48 59.26
CA ASN A 397 -27.07 20.21 60.06
C ASN A 397 -28.14 19.32 60.72
N LYS A 398 -28.45 18.15 60.13
CA LYS A 398 -29.38 17.15 60.72
C LYS A 398 -28.70 16.38 61.85
N GLU A 399 -27.41 16.09 61.74
CA GLU A 399 -26.61 15.45 62.79
C GLU A 399 -26.38 16.37 63.99
N ASP A 400 -26.07 17.65 63.77
CA ASP A 400 -25.92 18.64 64.84
C ASP A 400 -27.22 18.85 65.65
N LYS A 401 -28.39 18.80 64.99
CA LYS A 401 -29.70 18.84 65.67
C LYS A 401 -30.01 17.56 66.46
N LYS A 402 -29.47 16.40 66.09
CA LYS A 402 -29.60 15.15 66.84
C LYS A 402 -28.69 15.13 68.08
N ASN A 403 -27.47 15.62 67.95
CA ASN A 403 -26.50 15.70 69.05
C ASN A 403 -26.90 16.73 70.12
N ASN A 404 -27.55 17.84 69.73
CA ASN A 404 -28.08 18.80 70.70
C ASN A 404 -29.35 18.34 71.44
N ARG A 405 -30.02 17.27 71.01
CA ARG A 405 -31.21 16.71 71.71
C ARG A 405 -30.87 15.61 72.72
N THR A 406 -29.62 15.17 72.77
CA THR A 406 -29.17 14.10 73.68
C THR A 406 -28.44 14.63 74.92
N ASN A 407 -28.26 15.95 75.03
CA ASN A 407 -27.58 16.62 76.15
C ASN A 407 -28.50 17.46 77.05
N ASP A 408 -29.83 17.38 76.89
CA ASP A 408 -30.84 18.02 77.77
C ASP A 408 -31.50 17.00 78.71
#